data_AF-A0AAU9JV73-F1
#
_entry.id   AF-A0AAU9JV73-F1
#
_cell.length_a   1.000
_cell.length_b   1.000
_cell.length_c   1.000
_cell.angle_alpha   90.00
_cell.angle_beta   90.00
_cell.angle_gamma   90.00
#
_symmetry.space_group_name_H-M   'P 1'
#
loop_
_entity.id
_entity.type
_entity.pdbx_description
1 polymer ?
#
loop_
_entity_poly.entity_id
_entity_poly.type
_entity_poly.pdbx_seq_one_letter_code
_entity_poly.pdbx_strand_id
1 'polypeptide(L)'
;MTLAIIATFFVDDFDYQFAIFFVMFVSGGILGCAMALRVEMINMSQMVAALHSFVSLAATLVSFGHYLLHTDQDNLARIETNLGVFIGAVIFTGSVVSWGKLEGFIRSQPLIILGWGRHVINILCIAACTRTFLL
;
A
#
# COMPACT_ATOMS: atom_id res chain seq x y z
N MET A 1 -2.48 10.77 14.93
CA MET A 1 -2.50 9.29 14.94
C MET A 1 -3.14 8.75 16.20
N THR A 2 -2.60 9.03 17.40
CA THR A 2 -3.16 8.57 18.68
C THR A 2 -4.65 8.87 18.86
N LEU A 3 -5.09 10.10 18.60
CA LEU A 3 -6.50 10.47 18.70
C LEU A 3 -7.40 9.66 17.76
N ALA A 4 -6.98 9.44 16.52
CA ALA A 4 -7.75 8.68 15.54
C ALA A 4 -7.90 7.20 15.96
N ILE A 5 -6.83 6.59 16.47
CA ILE A 5 -6.87 5.22 16.99
C ILE A 5 -7.82 5.11 18.18
N ILE A 6 -7.77 6.10 19.09
CA ILE A 6 -8.68 6.15 20.24
C ILE A 6 -10.14 6.28 19.76
N ALA A 7 -10.40 7.12 18.75
CA ALA A 7 -11.73 7.32 18.20
C ALA A 7 -12.31 6.04 17.55
N THR A 8 -11.47 5.20 16.93
CA THR A 8 -11.91 3.93 16.31
C THR A 8 -12.55 2.98 17.32
N PHE A 9 -12.16 3.03 18.60
CA PHE A 9 -12.76 2.19 19.65
C PHE A 9 -14.16 2.60 20.07
N PHE A 10 -14.64 3.78 19.65
CA PHE A 10 -16.00 4.26 19.95
C PHE A 10 -16.99 4.00 18.81
N VAL A 11 -16.58 3.30 17.74
CA VAL A 11 -17.47 2.85 16.68
C VAL A 11 -18.15 1.55 17.13
N ASP A 12 -19.48 1.48 16.98
CA ASP A 12 -20.27 0.27 17.27
C ASP A 12 -19.77 -0.92 16.42
N ASP A 13 -19.80 -2.16 16.95
CA ASP A 13 -19.28 -3.43 16.38
C ASP A 13 -17.84 -3.88 16.73
N PHE A 14 -17.15 -3.25 17.68
CA PHE A 14 -15.78 -3.65 18.04
C PHE A 14 -15.64 -4.85 19.01
N ASP A 15 -16.69 -5.65 19.26
CA ASP A 15 -16.80 -6.53 20.44
C ASP A 15 -15.79 -7.70 20.52
N TYR A 16 -15.54 -8.44 19.43
CA TYR A 16 -14.78 -9.71 19.47
C TYR A 16 -13.39 -9.66 18.81
N GLN A 17 -13.01 -8.53 18.20
CA GLN A 17 -11.75 -8.38 17.45
C GLN A 17 -10.67 -7.59 18.20
N PHE A 18 -10.97 -7.08 19.41
CA PHE A 18 -10.03 -6.31 20.24
C PHE A 18 -8.69 -7.02 20.46
N ALA A 19 -8.71 -8.32 20.75
CA ALA A 19 -7.50 -9.10 21.02
C ALA A 19 -6.60 -9.18 19.77
N ILE A 20 -7.18 -9.45 18.60
CA ILE A 20 -6.45 -9.56 17.34
C ILE A 20 -5.90 -8.18 16.94
N PHE A 21 -6.73 -7.13 17.05
CA PHE A 21 -6.31 -5.76 16.79
C PHE A 21 -5.09 -5.37 17.63
N PHE A 22 -5.14 -5.59 18.94
CA PHE A 22 -4.06 -5.19 19.84
C PHE A 22 -2.75 -5.95 19.55
N VAL A 23 -2.85 -7.26 19.27
CA VAL A 23 -1.69 -8.07 18.88
C VAL A 23 -1.07 -7.55 17.58
N MET A 24 -1.86 -7.28 16.54
CA MET A 24 -1.34 -6.77 15.27
C MET A 24 -0.79 -5.34 15.39
N PHE A 25 -1.49 -4.48 16.14
CA PHE A 25 -1.08 -3.10 16.38
C PHE A 25 0.24 -3.01 17.13
N VAL A 26 0.38 -3.73 18.25
CA VAL A 26 1.60 -3.72 19.07
C VAL A 26 2.75 -4.38 18.32
N SER A 27 2.52 -5.53 17.69
CA SER A 27 3.58 -6.22 16.94
C SER A 27 4.09 -5.38 15.76
N GLY A 28 3.20 -4.77 14.97
CA GLY A 28 3.58 -3.86 13.88
C GLY A 28 4.27 -2.58 14.39
N GLY A 29 3.76 -1.97 15.47
CA GLY A 29 4.36 -0.79 16.07
C GLY A 29 5.78 -1.03 16.61
N ILE A 30 5.99 -2.16 17.28
CA ILE A 30 7.32 -2.56 17.78
C ILE A 30 8.28 -2.82 16.63
N LEU A 31 7.86 -3.59 15.61
CA LEU A 31 8.70 -3.88 14.44
C LEU A 31 9.09 -2.61 13.69
N GLY A 32 8.12 -1.74 13.40
CA GLY A 32 8.37 -0.47 12.72
C GLY A 32 9.29 0.46 13.51
N CYS A 33 9.09 0.57 14.83
CA CYS A 33 9.94 1.35 15.71
C CYS A 33 11.36 0.78 15.78
N ALA A 34 11.50 -0.53 15.97
CA ALA A 34 12.78 -1.21 16.05
C ALA A 34 13.57 -1.07 14.74
N MET A 35 12.90 -1.17 13.59
CA MET A 35 13.51 -0.92 12.29
C MET A 35 13.97 0.54 12.19
N ALA A 36 13.10 1.52 12.49
CA ALA A 36 13.42 2.95 12.34
C ALA A 36 14.60 3.41 13.21
N LEU A 37 14.74 2.87 14.42
CA LEU A 37 15.81 3.22 15.35
C LEU A 37 17.19 2.64 14.96
N ARG A 38 17.22 1.64 14.07
CA ARG A 38 18.45 0.92 13.69
C ARG A 38 19.07 1.41 12.39
N VAL A 39 18.43 2.33 11.67
CA VAL A 39 18.92 2.79 10.37
C VAL A 39 19.89 3.97 10.51
N GLU A 40 21.00 3.89 9.78
CA GLU A 40 21.98 4.96 9.68
C GLU A 40 21.40 6.19 8.96
N MET A 41 21.80 7.40 9.37
CA MET A 41 21.29 8.66 8.82
C MET A 41 21.48 8.80 7.30
N ILE A 42 22.45 8.11 6.71
CA ILE A 42 22.72 8.11 5.26
C ILE A 42 21.64 7.32 4.49
N ASN A 43 21.06 6.32 5.16
CA ASN A 43 20.10 5.37 4.60
C ASN A 43 18.65 5.72 4.93
N MET A 44 18.38 6.98 5.32
CA MET A 44 17.03 7.42 5.68
C MET A 44 16.06 7.32 4.49
N SER A 45 16.52 7.61 3.27
CA SER A 45 15.66 7.54 2.06
C SER A 45 15.18 6.13 1.73
N GLN A 46 16.05 5.11 1.85
CA GLN A 46 15.67 3.72 1.59
C GLN A 46 14.72 3.19 2.65
N MET A 47 14.93 3.57 3.91
CA MET A 47 14.04 3.16 4.99
C MET A 47 12.63 3.71 4.83
N VAL A 48 12.51 4.98 4.43
CA VAL A 48 11.22 5.61 4.15
C VAL A 48 10.53 4.89 2.98
N ALA A 49 11.26 4.54 1.91
CA ALA A 49 10.72 3.76 0.81
C ALA A 49 10.25 2.35 1.23
N ALA A 50 10.99 1.69 2.11
CA ALA A 50 10.57 0.38 2.65
C ALA A 50 9.28 0.51 3.49
N LEU A 51 9.23 1.45 4.44
CA LEU A 51 8.07 1.64 5.32
C LEU A 51 6.81 2.10 4.58
N HIS A 52 6.95 2.93 3.54
CA HIS A 52 5.82 3.36 2.72
C HIS A 52 5.19 2.20 1.94
N SER A 53 5.98 1.18 1.56
CA SER A 53 5.43 -0.01 0.91
C SER A 53 4.41 -0.73 1.80
N PHE A 54 4.65 -0.83 3.12
CA PHE A 54 3.71 -1.43 4.06
C PHE A 54 2.41 -0.65 4.20
N VAL A 55 2.48 0.70 4.18
CA VAL A 55 1.27 1.54 4.27
C VAL A 55 0.38 1.34 3.04
N SER A 56 0.98 1.25 1.85
CA SER A 56 0.24 1.03 0.61
C SER A 56 -0.32 -0.38 0.53
N LEU A 57 0.43 -1.38 1.01
CA LEU A 57 -0.05 -2.76 1.10
C LEU A 57 -1.26 -2.86 2.05
N ALA A 58 -1.21 -2.20 3.22
CA ALA A 58 -2.34 -2.14 4.13
C ALA A 58 -3.58 -1.52 3.46
N ALA A 59 -3.41 -0.40 2.74
CA ALA A 59 -4.50 0.21 1.98
C ALA A 59 -5.08 -0.75 0.92
N THR A 60 -4.23 -1.46 0.16
CA THR A 60 -4.71 -2.46 -0.81
C THR A 60 -5.48 -3.60 -0.18
N LEU A 61 -5.00 -4.13 0.95
CA LEU A 61 -5.62 -5.27 1.63
C LEU A 61 -6.95 -4.87 2.26
N VAL A 62 -7.06 -3.66 2.81
CA VAL A 62 -8.32 -3.13 3.35
C VAL A 62 -9.34 -2.96 2.23
N SER A 63 -8.97 -2.33 1.11
CA SER A 63 -9.87 -2.19 -0.03
C SER A 63 -10.25 -3.55 -0.64
N PHE A 64 -9.31 -4.47 -0.77
CA PHE A 64 -9.60 -5.81 -1.28
C PHE A 64 -10.53 -6.60 -0.33
N GLY A 65 -10.33 -6.50 0.98
CA GLY A 65 -11.24 -7.09 1.97
C GLY A 65 -12.64 -6.49 1.89
N HIS A 66 -12.75 -5.17 1.71
CA HIS A 66 -14.03 -4.49 1.54
C HIS A 66 -14.78 -4.98 0.28
N TYR A 67 -14.06 -5.21 -0.83
CA TYR A 67 -14.60 -5.76 -2.07
C TYR A 67 -15.15 -7.18 -1.89
N LEU A 68 -14.47 -8.03 -1.12
CA LEU A 68 -14.90 -9.43 -0.89
C LEU A 68 -16.13 -9.52 0.01
N LEU A 69 -16.25 -8.64 1.01
CA LEU A 69 -17.29 -8.70 2.03
C LEU A 69 -18.60 -8.03 1.61
N HIS A 70 -18.54 -7.10 0.65
CA HIS A 70 -19.70 -6.31 0.23
C HIS A 70 -19.95 -6.53 -1.26
N THR A 71 -20.78 -7.53 -1.57
CA THR A 71 -21.09 -7.92 -2.96
C THR A 71 -22.20 -7.05 -3.57
N ASP A 72 -23.13 -6.55 -2.75
CA ASP A 72 -24.21 -5.62 -3.16
C ASP A 72 -23.79 -4.17 -2.91
N GLN A 73 -22.81 -3.68 -3.66
CA GLN A 73 -22.33 -2.31 -3.55
C GLN A 73 -22.97 -1.38 -4.58
N ASP A 74 -23.35 -0.19 -4.12
CA ASP A 74 -23.63 0.95 -4.99
C ASP A 74 -22.42 1.27 -5.88
N ASN A 75 -22.67 1.84 -7.06
CA ASN A 75 -21.62 2.19 -8.01
C ASN A 75 -20.50 3.07 -7.41
N LEU A 76 -20.83 3.93 -6.45
CA LEU A 76 -19.85 4.78 -5.77
C LEU A 76 -18.90 3.95 -4.88
N ALA A 77 -19.43 3.04 -4.07
CA ALA A 77 -18.63 2.17 -3.20
C ALA A 77 -17.75 1.21 -4.01
N ARG A 78 -18.25 0.73 -5.16
CA ARG A 78 -17.45 -0.08 -6.11
C ARG A 78 -16.26 0.72 -6.66
N ILE A 79 -16.50 1.96 -7.09
CA ILE A 79 -15.43 2.84 -7.62
C ILE A 79 -14.40 3.13 -6.53
N GLU A 80 -14.83 3.48 -5.33
CA GLU A 80 -13.94 3.76 -4.20
C GLU A 80 -13.05 2.57 -3.87
N THR A 81 -13.66 1.39 -3.75
CA THR A 81 -12.95 0.16 -3.40
C THR A 81 -11.93 -0.24 -4.47
N ASN A 82 -12.34 -0.19 -5.74
CA ASN A 82 -11.42 -0.48 -6.85
C ASN A 82 -10.26 0.54 -6.88
N LEU A 83 -10.56 1.82 -6.64
CA LEU A 83 -9.55 2.89 -6.69
C LEU A 83 -8.52 2.74 -5.56
N GLY A 84 -8.97 2.35 -4.37
CA GLY A 84 -8.09 2.02 -3.25
C GLY A 84 -7.13 0.88 -3.56
N VAL A 85 -7.61 -0.21 -4.19
CA VAL A 85 -6.76 -1.33 -4.61
C VAL A 85 -5.72 -0.88 -5.65
N PHE A 86 -6.14 -0.13 -6.67
CA PHE A 86 -5.23 0.30 -7.74
C PHE A 86 -4.16 1.27 -7.27
N ILE A 87 -4.54 2.34 -6.57
CA ILE A 87 -3.59 3.34 -6.08
C ILE A 87 -2.62 2.68 -5.11
N GLY A 88 -3.13 1.87 -4.17
CA GLY A 88 -2.28 1.16 -3.23
C GLY A 88 -1.30 0.21 -3.93
N ALA A 89 -1.72 -0.54 -4.95
CA ALA A 89 -0.87 -1.50 -5.63
C ALA A 89 0.25 -0.83 -6.44
N VAL A 90 -0.07 0.30 -7.10
CA VAL A 90 0.92 1.10 -7.84
C VAL A 90 1.95 1.72 -6.90
N ILE A 91 1.52 2.30 -5.77
CA ILE A 91 2.46 2.88 -4.80
C ILE A 91 3.30 1.78 -4.16
N PHE A 92 2.71 0.64 -3.78
CA PHE A 92 3.43 -0.50 -3.22
C PHE A 92 4.56 -0.96 -4.13
N THR A 93 4.25 -1.25 -5.40
CA THR A 93 5.26 -1.70 -6.38
C THR A 93 6.31 -0.63 -6.65
N GLY A 94 5.93 0.65 -6.77
CA GLY A 94 6.87 1.75 -6.91
C GLY A 94 7.83 1.89 -5.73
N SER A 95 7.32 1.70 -4.51
CA SER A 95 8.09 1.80 -3.26
C SER A 95 9.06 0.63 -3.09
N VAL A 96 8.66 -0.59 -3.46
CA VAL A 96 9.55 -1.76 -3.45
C VAL A 96 10.69 -1.59 -4.46
N VAL A 97 10.39 -1.10 -5.67
CA VAL A 97 11.41 -0.87 -6.70
C VAL A 97 12.35 0.28 -6.31
N SER A 98 11.84 1.36 -5.70
CA SER A 98 12.68 2.47 -5.24
C SER A 98 13.59 2.06 -4.09
N TRP A 99 13.07 1.31 -3.12
CA TRP A 99 13.87 0.72 -2.04
C TRP A 99 14.98 -0.19 -2.58
N GLY A 100 14.64 -1.12 -3.50
CA GLY A 100 15.63 -2.02 -4.10
C GLY A 100 16.72 -1.30 -4.90
N LYS A 101 16.44 -0.12 -5.47
CA LYS A 101 17.46 0.71 -6.13
C LYS A 101 18.39 1.41 -5.15
N LEU A 102 17.88 1.83 -3.99
CA LEU A 102 18.66 2.52 -2.97
C LEU A 102 19.56 1.54 -2.18
N GLU A 103 19.07 0.33 -1.91
CA GLU A 103 19.86 -0.76 -1.32
C GLU A 103 20.91 -1.38 -2.27
N GLY A 104 20.87 -1.01 -3.56
CA GLY A 104 21.79 -1.55 -4.57
C GLY A 104 21.43 -2.95 -5.10
N PHE A 105 20.29 -3.54 -4.70
CA PHE A 105 19.78 -4.78 -5.29
C PHE A 105 19.36 -4.62 -6.77
N ILE A 106 18.91 -3.42 -7.14
CA ILE A 106 18.45 -3.07 -8.48
C ILE A 106 19.36 -1.98 -9.03
N ARG A 107 19.73 -2.08 -10.31
CA ARG A 107 20.54 -1.06 -11.01
C ARG A 107 19.90 0.32 -10.89
N SER A 108 20.65 1.29 -10.38
CA SER A 108 20.21 2.67 -10.16
C SER A 108 20.05 3.46 -11.47
N GLN A 109 20.66 3.00 -12.56
CA GLN A 109 20.54 3.65 -13.87
C GLN A 109 19.10 3.53 -14.41
N PRO A 110 18.60 4.56 -15.14
CA PRO A 110 17.30 4.51 -15.78
C PRO A 110 17.20 3.30 -16.72
N LEU A 111 16.27 2.38 -16.41
CA LEU A 111 15.91 1.28 -17.30
C LEU A 111 15.01 1.83 -18.41
N ILE A 112 15.63 2.13 -19.56
CA ILE A 112 14.92 2.56 -20.76
C ILE A 112 14.64 1.33 -21.61
N ILE A 113 13.48 0.73 -21.40
CA ILE A 113 12.96 -0.36 -22.24
C ILE A 113 12.43 0.23 -23.56
N LEU A 114 12.95 -0.27 -24.68
CA LEU A 114 12.42 -0.08 -26.04
C LEU A 114 12.16 1.38 -26.47
N GLY A 115 13.01 2.35 -26.09
CA GLY A 115 12.92 3.74 -26.55
C GLY A 115 11.52 4.36 -26.42
N TRP A 116 10.84 4.62 -27.55
CA TRP A 116 9.46 5.13 -27.61
C TRP A 116 8.39 4.13 -27.11
N GLY A 117 8.67 2.83 -27.15
CA GLY A 117 7.75 1.76 -26.76
C GLY A 117 7.34 1.77 -25.29
N ARG A 118 8.13 2.39 -24.39
CA ARG A 118 7.78 2.54 -22.96
C ARG A 118 6.45 3.28 -22.75
N HIS A 119 6.17 4.28 -23.58
CA HIS A 119 4.95 5.07 -23.44
C HIS A 119 3.73 4.25 -23.82
N VAL A 120 3.86 3.44 -24.88
CA VAL A 120 2.81 2.51 -25.31
C VAL A 120 2.54 1.45 -24.24
N ILE A 121 3.59 0.87 -23.66
CA ILE A 121 3.46 -0.14 -22.58
C ILE A 121 2.78 0.48 -21.36
N ASN A 122 3.19 1.68 -20.92
CA ASN A 122 2.57 2.33 -19.76
C ASN A 122 1.08 2.64 -20.01
N ILE A 123 0.75 3.14 -21.20
CA ILE A 123 -0.66 3.40 -21.58
C ILE A 123 -1.46 2.11 -21.62
N LEU A 124 -0.90 1.02 -22.17
CA LEU A 124 -1.56 -0.29 -22.20
C LEU A 124 -1.80 -0.83 -20.79
N CYS A 125 -0.84 -0.70 -19.88
CA CYS A 125 -1.01 -1.11 -18.49
C CYS A 125 -2.12 -0.31 -17.81
N ILE A 126 -2.15 1.02 -17.98
CA ILE A 126 -3.21 1.87 -17.43
C ILE A 126 -4.56 1.47 -18.02
N ALA A 127 -4.65 1.29 -19.35
CA ALA A 127 -5.88 0.90 -20.04
C ALA A 127 -6.38 -0.49 -19.61
N ALA A 128 -5.46 -1.44 -19.38
CA ALA A 128 -5.79 -2.75 -18.86
C ALA A 128 -6.35 -2.66 -17.43
N CYS A 129 -5.72 -1.86 -16.57
CA CYS A 129 -6.21 -1.64 -15.22
C CYS A 129 -7.58 -0.96 -15.22
N THR A 130 -7.80 0.12 -15.97
CA THR A 130 -9.09 0.82 -16.02
C THR A 130 -10.22 -0.02 -16.63
N ARG A 131 -9.91 -0.96 -17.53
CA ARG A 131 -10.91 -1.91 -18.03
C ARG A 131 -11.48 -2.79 -16.91
N THR A 132 -10.65 -3.25 -15.99
CA THR A 132 -11.09 -4.03 -14.82
C THR A 132 -12.01 -3.23 -13.90
N PHE A 133 -11.88 -1.90 -13.86
CA PHE A 133 -12.75 -1.03 -13.05
C PHE A 133 -14.17 -0.85 -13.61
N LEU A 134 -14.33 -1.03 -14.92
CA LEU A 134 -15.61 -0.83 -15.62
C LEU A 134 -16.47 -2.09 -15.69
N LEU A 135 -15.95 -3.24 -15.25
CA LEU A 135 -16.66 -4.53 -15.15
C LEU A 135 -17.16 -4.74 -13.72
#